data_AF-A0A3E0KAZ3-F1
#
_entry.id   AF-A0A3E0KAZ3-F1
#
_cell.length_a   1.000
_cell.length_b   1.000
_cell.length_c   1.000
_cell.angle_alpha   90.00
_cell.angle_beta   90.00
_cell.angle_gamma   90.00
#
_symmetry.space_group_name_H-M   'P 1'
#
loop_
_entity.id
_entity.type
_entity.pdbx_description
1 polymer ?
#
loop_
_entity_poly.entity_id
_entity_poly.type
_entity_poly.pdbx_seq_one_letter_code
_entity_poly.pdbx_strand_id
1 'polypeptide(L)'
;MKRVVRAALPLVPVLTVLLAVLSMAPAAHAAHPAVMGARAMGMGGAFTAVVDDASAVYWNPAAIGLRPLSVDASIASSGIAGLDALQKLMEEDMADLIEWEGGASASVGLLVAGNVGFIGAGYIVSGDVAVESKESTIEGYAQVRSDIAVGAAMDVQRSGPVGIRFGAVVRSITVQRAEVQDDKPPSGDPKAKERQASGYAVDAGVLIRATDMVTVGATARNLLGSLTWQGGAPAGQAAGVEFRAGVAVEPPFLGGVLAAEIASGGEIRYGVEKRFLFNGWALRTGQIHRDGKTLTTLGTGFALGPVAIDVAGITSDFKGFDVALEASLRF
;
A
#
# COMPACT_ATOMS: atom_id res chain seq x y z
N MET A 1 -1.22 31.91 43.49
CA MET A 1 -1.91 32.00 42.18
C MET A 1 -0.99 31.43 41.11
N LYS A 2 -1.20 30.19 40.67
CA LYS A 2 -0.34 29.51 39.68
C LYS A 2 -0.87 29.80 38.27
N ARG A 3 -0.06 30.45 37.43
CA ARG A 3 -0.34 30.67 36.00
C ARG A 3 -0.27 29.34 35.26
N VAL A 4 -1.36 28.98 34.59
CA VAL A 4 -1.42 27.87 33.63
C VAL A 4 -0.77 28.36 32.33
N VAL A 5 0.41 27.84 32.00
CA VAL A 5 1.03 28.02 30.69
C VAL A 5 0.37 27.01 29.74
N ARG A 6 -0.42 27.50 28.78
CA ARG A 6 -0.90 26.67 27.67
C ARG A 6 0.23 26.53 26.65
N ALA A 7 0.79 25.33 26.52
CA ALA A 7 1.69 25.00 25.43
C ALA A 7 0.88 24.86 24.14
N ALA A 8 0.94 25.86 23.27
CA ALA A 8 0.51 25.75 21.89
C ALA A 8 1.63 25.05 21.11
N LEU A 9 1.37 23.82 20.67
CA LEU A 9 2.26 23.10 19.75
C LEU A 9 2.23 23.82 18.39
N PRO A 10 3.36 24.23 17.79
CA PRO A 10 3.31 25.04 16.59
C PRO A 10 2.94 24.14 15.39
N LEU A 11 1.82 24.43 14.72
CA LEU A 11 1.39 23.80 13.45
C LEU A 11 2.30 24.16 12.26
N VAL A 12 3.14 25.18 12.43
CA VAL A 12 3.99 25.80 11.39
C VAL A 12 5.16 24.92 10.89
N PRO A 13 5.88 24.13 11.72
CA PRO A 13 6.96 23.26 11.24
C PRO A 13 6.43 22.06 10.43
N VAL A 14 5.26 21.52 10.80
CA VAL A 14 4.61 20.40 10.11
C VAL A 14 4.21 20.79 8.68
N LEU A 15 3.66 22.00 8.52
CA LEU A 15 3.31 22.57 7.21
C LEU A 15 4.54 22.86 6.33
N THR A 16 5.67 23.24 6.96
CA THR A 16 6.93 23.55 6.27
C THR A 16 7.63 22.28 5.76
N VAL A 17 7.56 21.18 6.52
CA VAL A 17 8.04 19.86 6.07
C VAL A 17 7.17 19.30 4.94
N LEU A 18 5.84 19.52 4.99
CA LEU A 18 4.91 19.10 3.93
C LEU A 18 5.18 19.81 2.58
N LEU A 19 5.53 21.10 2.61
CA LEU A 19 5.85 21.86 1.39
C LEU A 19 7.23 21.53 0.82
N ALA A 20 8.20 21.12 1.64
CA ALA A 20 9.54 20.76 1.16
C ALA A 20 9.57 19.44 0.39
N VAL A 21 8.72 18.47 0.76
CA VAL A 21 8.62 17.16 0.09
C VAL A 21 7.93 17.25 -1.27
N LEU A 22 7.18 18.32 -1.55
CA LEU A 22 6.52 18.57 -2.84
C LEU A 22 7.48 18.89 -4.00
N SER A 23 8.79 18.96 -3.77
CA SER A 23 9.76 19.52 -4.73
C SER A 23 10.75 18.53 -5.36
N MET A 24 10.61 17.21 -5.16
CA MET A 24 11.60 16.25 -5.68
C MET A 24 11.01 14.99 -6.31
N ALA A 25 11.24 14.86 -7.62
CA ALA A 25 11.60 13.67 -8.41
C ALA A 25 10.73 13.45 -9.68
N PRO A 26 11.35 12.99 -10.79
CA PRO A 26 10.70 12.83 -12.09
C PRO A 26 9.94 11.51 -12.21
N ALA A 27 8.92 11.54 -13.08
CA ALA A 27 8.03 10.43 -13.40
C ALA A 27 8.74 9.29 -14.13
N ALA A 28 8.50 8.07 -13.65
CA ALA A 28 8.55 6.86 -14.46
C ALA A 28 7.22 6.13 -14.20
N HIS A 29 6.35 6.06 -15.22
CA HIS A 29 5.02 5.45 -15.13
C HIS A 29 5.12 3.93 -14.99
N ALA A 30 5.40 3.47 -13.76
CA ALA A 30 5.15 2.09 -13.38
C ALA A 30 3.67 1.92 -12.99
N ALA A 31 3.13 0.70 -13.20
CA ALA A 31 1.81 0.28 -12.75
C ALA A 31 1.53 0.75 -11.31
N HIS A 32 0.32 1.27 -11.02
CA HIS A 32 -0.07 1.52 -9.63
C HIS A 32 -0.29 0.16 -8.95
N PRO A 33 0.53 -0.23 -7.96
CA PRO A 33 0.34 -1.51 -7.29
C PRO A 33 -1.00 -1.52 -6.58
N ALA A 34 -1.70 -2.65 -6.60
CA ALA A 34 -2.95 -2.80 -5.87
C ALA A 34 -2.78 -2.43 -4.38
N VAL A 35 -3.67 -1.59 -3.88
CA VAL A 35 -3.69 -1.22 -2.45
C VAL A 35 -4.21 -2.42 -1.66
N MET A 36 -3.33 -3.06 -0.88
CA MET A 36 -3.65 -4.27 -0.12
C MET A 36 -4.65 -4.00 1.00
N GLY A 37 -5.76 -4.73 1.02
CA GLY A 37 -6.84 -4.58 2.00
C GLY A 37 -7.92 -3.58 1.54
N ALA A 38 -9.19 -3.99 1.61
CA ALA A 38 -10.31 -3.16 1.19
C ALA A 38 -10.52 -1.99 2.16
N ARG A 39 -10.32 -2.20 3.46
CA ARG A 39 -10.37 -1.12 4.44
C ARG A 39 -9.28 -0.07 4.16
N ALA A 40 -8.05 -0.52 3.89
CA ALA A 40 -6.94 0.37 3.56
C ALA A 40 -7.17 1.11 2.23
N MET A 41 -7.67 0.42 1.20
CA MET A 41 -8.04 1.05 -0.08
C MET A 41 -9.15 2.10 0.12
N GLY A 42 -10.19 1.81 0.90
CA GLY A 42 -11.24 2.78 1.22
C GLY A 42 -10.73 4.05 1.92
N MET A 43 -9.58 3.95 2.62
CA MET A 43 -8.86 5.07 3.25
C MET A 43 -7.85 5.76 2.32
N GLY A 44 -7.85 5.45 1.02
CA GLY A 44 -6.86 5.96 0.08
C GLY A 44 -5.45 5.48 0.39
N GLY A 45 -5.29 4.33 1.06
CA GLY A 45 -4.00 3.81 1.51
C GLY A 45 -3.34 4.58 2.65
N ALA A 46 -3.98 5.62 3.22
CA ALA A 46 -3.49 6.34 4.40
C ALA A 46 -3.72 5.51 5.67
N PHE A 47 -2.91 4.47 5.87
CA PHE A 47 -3.23 3.38 6.80
C PHE A 47 -2.15 3.09 7.85
N THR A 48 -0.94 3.65 7.71
CA THR A 48 0.21 3.40 8.62
C THR A 48 -0.09 3.73 10.08
N ALA A 49 -0.89 4.77 10.35
CA ALA A 49 -1.30 5.18 11.70
C ALA A 49 -2.70 4.68 12.10
N VAL A 50 -3.44 4.06 11.18
CA VAL A 50 -4.85 3.65 11.36
C VAL A 50 -4.97 2.14 11.61
N VAL A 51 -4.07 1.36 11.02
CA VAL A 51 -4.12 -0.11 11.07
C VAL A 51 -4.12 -0.62 12.51
N ASP A 52 -5.04 -1.56 12.79
CA ASP A 52 -5.25 -2.15 14.11
C ASP A 52 -5.66 -3.64 14.03
N ASP A 53 -5.52 -4.25 12.84
CA ASP A 53 -5.87 -5.64 12.52
C ASP A 53 -4.64 -6.43 12.04
N ALA A 54 -4.81 -7.69 11.62
CA ALA A 54 -3.69 -8.56 11.28
C ALA A 54 -2.93 -8.08 10.05
N SER A 55 -3.52 -7.23 9.21
CA SER A 55 -2.83 -6.60 8.07
C SER A 55 -1.68 -5.67 8.51
N ALA A 56 -1.54 -5.40 9.81
CA ALA A 56 -0.40 -4.70 10.41
C ALA A 56 0.97 -5.28 10.00
N VAL A 57 1.07 -6.60 9.76
CA VAL A 57 2.30 -7.24 9.27
C VAL A 57 2.79 -6.68 7.92
N TYR A 58 1.88 -6.08 7.13
CA TYR A 58 2.18 -5.40 5.88
C TYR A 58 2.23 -3.88 6.03
N TRP A 59 1.29 -3.29 6.77
CA TRP A 59 1.10 -1.84 6.83
C TRP A 59 1.95 -1.13 7.88
N ASN A 60 1.99 -1.64 9.12
CA ASN A 60 2.84 -1.11 10.18
C ASN A 60 3.13 -2.18 11.24
N PRO A 61 4.36 -2.72 11.30
CA PRO A 61 4.74 -3.72 12.29
C PRO A 61 4.44 -3.36 13.74
N ALA A 62 4.46 -2.07 14.13
CA ALA A 62 4.17 -1.64 15.50
C ALA A 62 2.69 -1.80 15.91
N ALA A 63 1.79 -1.96 14.94
CA ALA A 63 0.37 -2.19 15.16
C ALA A 63 0.02 -3.67 15.39
N ILE A 64 0.99 -4.59 15.22
CA ILE A 64 0.76 -6.01 15.51
C ILE A 64 0.30 -6.16 16.97
N GLY A 65 -0.78 -6.90 17.16
CA GLY A 65 -1.32 -7.16 18.49
C GLY A 65 -2.01 -5.98 19.17
N LEU A 66 -2.36 -4.92 18.44
CA LEU A 66 -3.30 -3.91 18.96
C LEU A 66 -4.67 -4.54 19.24
N ARG A 67 -5.09 -5.48 18.38
CA ARG A 67 -6.10 -6.50 18.69
C ARG A 67 -5.41 -7.79 19.14
N PRO A 68 -5.79 -8.38 20.29
CA PRO A 68 -5.17 -9.61 20.78
C PRO A 68 -5.23 -10.78 19.80
N LEU A 69 -6.31 -10.90 19.03
CA LEU A 69 -6.45 -11.93 18.02
C LEU A 69 -7.18 -11.36 16.80
N SER A 70 -6.50 -11.36 15.66
CA SER A 70 -7.15 -11.07 14.37
C SER A 70 -6.67 -11.98 13.27
N VAL A 71 -7.54 -12.19 12.29
CA VAL A 71 -7.26 -12.86 11.02
C VAL A 71 -7.89 -12.01 9.92
N ASP A 72 -7.13 -11.70 8.88
CA ASP A 72 -7.56 -10.87 7.77
C ASP A 72 -7.18 -11.54 6.46
N ALA A 73 -8.12 -11.60 5.52
CA ALA A 73 -7.90 -12.07 4.15
C ALA A 73 -8.46 -11.04 3.19
N SER A 74 -7.64 -10.59 2.24
CA SER A 74 -8.04 -9.59 1.25
C SER A 74 -7.49 -9.89 -0.13
N ILE A 75 -8.24 -9.45 -1.13
CA ILE A 75 -7.83 -9.39 -2.53
C ILE A 75 -8.14 -7.99 -3.05
N ALA A 76 -7.23 -7.43 -3.84
CA ALA A 76 -7.36 -6.11 -4.43
C ALA A 76 -6.87 -6.14 -5.88
N SER A 77 -7.50 -5.35 -6.73
CA SER A 77 -7.01 -5.10 -8.08
C SER A 77 -6.70 -3.62 -8.29
N SER A 78 -5.92 -3.32 -9.33
CA SER A 78 -5.63 -1.96 -9.79
C SER A 78 -5.33 -1.98 -11.30
N GLY A 79 -5.84 -1.03 -12.06
CA GLY A 79 -5.66 -0.95 -13.51
C GLY A 79 -6.31 -2.07 -14.32
N ILE A 80 -7.40 -2.70 -13.87
CA ILE A 80 -8.01 -3.82 -14.61
C ILE A 80 -8.58 -3.41 -15.97
N ALA A 81 -8.93 -2.13 -16.16
CA ALA A 81 -9.25 -1.60 -17.49
C ALA A 81 -8.08 -1.73 -18.48
N GLY A 82 -6.83 -1.79 -17.97
CA GLY A 82 -5.65 -2.10 -18.75
C GLY A 82 -5.61 -3.53 -19.29
N LEU A 83 -6.39 -4.48 -18.73
CA LEU A 83 -6.50 -5.84 -19.26
C LEU A 83 -7.22 -5.86 -20.61
N ASP A 84 -8.24 -5.03 -20.82
CA ASP A 84 -8.91 -4.91 -22.12
C ASP A 84 -7.94 -4.34 -23.18
N ALA A 85 -7.11 -3.37 -22.78
CA ALA A 85 -6.06 -2.84 -23.65
C ALA A 85 -5.00 -3.91 -23.96
N LEU A 86 -4.54 -4.66 -22.96
CA LEU A 86 -3.62 -5.78 -23.16
C LEU A 86 -4.23 -6.88 -24.05
N GLN A 87 -5.50 -7.21 -23.87
CA GLN A 87 -6.19 -8.18 -24.70
C GLN A 87 -6.27 -7.70 -26.15
N LYS A 88 -6.62 -6.44 -26.39
CA LYS A 88 -6.61 -5.85 -27.74
C LYS A 88 -5.21 -5.88 -28.36
N LEU A 89 -4.17 -5.55 -27.59
CA LEU A 89 -2.78 -5.65 -28.06
C LEU A 89 -2.38 -7.10 -28.43
N MET A 90 -3.00 -8.11 -27.82
CA MET A 90 -2.79 -9.52 -28.17
C MET A 90 -3.58 -9.97 -29.40
N GLU A 91 -4.64 -9.24 -29.76
CA GLU A 91 -5.54 -9.55 -30.88
C GLU A 91 -5.20 -8.75 -32.17
N GLU A 92 -4.49 -7.62 -32.05
CA GLU A 92 -4.10 -6.76 -33.18
C GLU A 92 -2.90 -7.28 -33.99
N ASP A 93 -2.89 -6.96 -35.28
CA ASP A 93 -1.79 -7.29 -36.18
C ASP A 93 -0.53 -6.51 -35.81
N MET A 94 0.64 -7.13 -36.02
CA MET A 94 1.94 -6.53 -35.68
C MET A 94 2.20 -5.15 -36.32
N ALA A 95 1.50 -4.82 -37.41
CA ALA A 95 1.59 -3.53 -38.09
C ALA A 95 0.98 -2.38 -37.27
N ASP A 96 -0.12 -2.63 -36.56
CA ASP A 96 -0.84 -1.62 -35.77
C ASP A 96 -0.14 -1.36 -34.41
N LEU A 97 0.54 -2.38 -33.88
CA LEU A 97 1.38 -2.29 -32.68
C LEU A 97 2.62 -1.39 -32.85
N ILE A 98 3.07 -1.19 -34.09
CA ILE A 98 4.20 -0.28 -34.40
C ILE A 98 3.77 1.18 -34.22
N GLU A 99 2.54 1.53 -34.58
CA GLU A 99 2.01 2.90 -34.51
C GLU A 99 1.48 3.28 -33.11
N TRP A 100 1.23 2.30 -32.25
CA TRP A 100 0.76 2.57 -30.88
C TRP A 100 1.89 3.12 -30.00
N GLU A 101 1.65 4.29 -29.40
CA GLU A 101 2.44 4.84 -28.29
C GLU A 101 1.56 4.95 -27.05
N GLY A 102 2.03 4.36 -25.95
CA GLY A 102 1.25 4.33 -24.72
C GLY A 102 1.71 3.25 -23.74
N GLY A 103 1.04 3.20 -22.60
CA GLY A 103 1.29 2.19 -21.58
C GLY A 103 -0.02 1.62 -21.03
N ALA A 104 -0.04 0.31 -20.83
CA ALA A 104 -1.14 -0.41 -20.19
C ALA A 104 -0.57 -1.23 -19.02
N SER A 105 -1.26 -1.23 -17.89
CA SER A 105 -0.83 -2.00 -16.72
C SER A 105 -2.00 -2.44 -15.87
N ALA A 106 -1.90 -3.63 -15.28
CA ALA A 106 -2.82 -4.13 -14.29
C ALA A 106 -2.05 -4.82 -13.15
N SER A 107 -2.60 -4.79 -11.94
CA SER A 107 -2.08 -5.52 -10.81
C SER A 107 -3.18 -6.15 -9.97
N VAL A 108 -2.82 -7.25 -9.31
CA VAL A 108 -3.63 -7.95 -8.33
C VAL A 108 -2.81 -8.19 -7.08
N GLY A 109 -3.42 -8.00 -5.92
CA GLY A 109 -2.81 -8.21 -4.62
C GLY A 109 -3.66 -9.13 -3.77
N LEU A 110 -3.01 -10.04 -3.06
CA LEU A 110 -3.63 -10.89 -2.04
C LEU A 110 -2.84 -10.77 -0.75
N LEU A 111 -3.55 -10.63 0.36
CA LEU A 111 -2.98 -10.64 1.70
C LEU A 111 -3.81 -11.54 2.59
N VAL A 112 -3.17 -12.52 3.20
CA VAL A 112 -3.73 -13.30 4.30
C VAL A 112 -2.82 -13.13 5.49
N ALA A 113 -3.35 -12.65 6.61
CA ALA A 113 -2.57 -12.40 7.81
C ALA A 113 -3.32 -12.83 9.07
N GLY A 114 -2.58 -13.14 10.11
CA GLY A 114 -3.12 -13.43 11.43
C GLY A 114 -2.16 -13.00 12.52
N ASN A 115 -2.69 -12.67 13.69
CA ASN A 115 -1.87 -12.39 14.87
C ASN A 115 -2.49 -12.98 16.13
N VAL A 116 -1.61 -13.34 17.06
CA VAL A 116 -1.96 -13.78 18.42
C VAL A 116 -1.06 -13.04 19.40
N GLY A 117 -1.67 -12.25 20.27
CA GLY A 117 -0.96 -11.31 21.12
C GLY A 117 -0.07 -10.41 20.27
N PHE A 118 1.21 -10.33 20.64
CA PHE A 118 2.18 -9.44 20.02
C PHE A 118 2.90 -10.04 18.79
N ILE A 119 2.56 -11.27 18.37
CA ILE A 119 3.17 -11.96 17.23
C ILE A 119 2.18 -11.99 16.07
N GLY A 120 2.65 -11.64 14.87
CA GLY A 120 1.87 -11.68 13.64
C GLY A 120 2.60 -12.43 12.53
N ALA A 121 1.83 -13.06 11.66
CA ALA A 121 2.33 -13.68 10.43
C ALA A 121 1.41 -13.33 9.26
N GLY A 122 1.96 -13.35 8.05
CA GLY A 122 1.18 -13.13 6.84
C GLY A 122 1.80 -13.73 5.60
N TYR A 123 0.95 -13.98 4.62
CA TYR A 123 1.31 -14.37 3.26
C TYR A 123 0.77 -13.30 2.31
N ILE A 124 1.67 -12.65 1.58
CA ILE A 124 1.36 -11.53 0.70
C ILE A 124 1.77 -11.92 -0.71
N VAL A 125 0.86 -11.82 -1.68
CA VAL A 125 1.13 -12.11 -3.09
C VAL A 125 0.75 -10.90 -3.91
N SER A 126 1.61 -10.49 -4.84
CA SER A 126 1.30 -9.46 -5.83
C SER A 126 1.61 -9.98 -7.23
N GLY A 127 0.67 -9.80 -8.15
CA GLY A 127 0.86 -10.03 -9.58
C GLY A 127 0.76 -8.69 -10.30
N ASP A 128 1.74 -8.40 -11.16
CA ASP A 128 1.81 -7.15 -11.90
C ASP A 128 2.07 -7.47 -13.37
N VAL A 129 1.29 -6.87 -14.27
CA VAL A 129 1.54 -6.86 -15.71
C VAL A 129 1.60 -5.42 -16.20
N ALA A 130 2.61 -5.12 -17.00
CA ALA A 130 2.70 -3.82 -17.66
C ALA A 130 3.36 -3.95 -19.03
N VAL A 131 2.88 -3.14 -19.96
CA VAL A 131 3.45 -2.96 -21.30
C VAL A 131 3.55 -1.46 -21.55
N GLU A 132 4.70 -1.03 -22.03
CA GLU A 132 4.98 0.35 -22.44
C GLU A 132 5.59 0.33 -23.84
N SER A 133 5.02 1.14 -24.71
CA SER A 133 5.42 1.30 -26.10
C SER A 133 5.90 2.73 -26.32
N LYS A 134 7.18 2.88 -26.69
CA LYS A 134 7.87 4.14 -26.94
C LYS A 134 8.12 4.33 -28.44
N GLU A 135 8.69 5.45 -28.85
CA GLU A 135 9.02 5.74 -30.26
C GLU A 135 9.84 4.61 -30.91
N SER A 136 10.84 4.07 -30.20
CA SER A 136 11.82 3.13 -30.77
C SER A 136 11.82 1.74 -30.13
N THR A 137 11.12 1.52 -29.02
CA THR A 137 11.13 0.24 -28.30
C THR A 137 9.76 -0.12 -27.75
N ILE A 138 9.53 -1.42 -27.57
CA ILE A 138 8.41 -1.96 -26.80
C ILE A 138 8.99 -2.75 -25.62
N GLU A 139 8.54 -2.41 -24.42
CA GLU A 139 8.97 -3.02 -23.17
C GLU A 139 7.74 -3.56 -22.43
N GLY A 140 7.81 -4.80 -21.97
CA GLY A 140 6.72 -5.42 -21.23
C GLY A 140 7.23 -6.36 -20.14
N TYR A 141 6.45 -6.53 -19.09
CA TYR A 141 6.71 -7.57 -18.10
C TYR A 141 5.44 -8.13 -17.48
N ALA A 142 5.53 -9.39 -17.08
CA ALA A 142 4.62 -10.02 -16.12
C ALA A 142 5.47 -10.46 -14.91
N GLN A 143 5.02 -10.11 -13.71
CA GLN A 143 5.73 -10.42 -12.47
C GLN A 143 4.77 -10.99 -11.44
N VAL A 144 5.19 -12.03 -10.75
CA VAL A 144 4.53 -12.54 -9.55
C VAL A 144 5.53 -12.50 -8.41
N ARG A 145 5.13 -11.91 -7.29
CA ARG A 145 5.90 -11.85 -6.05
C ARG A 145 5.09 -12.47 -4.92
N SER A 146 5.77 -13.25 -4.09
CA SER A 146 5.21 -13.83 -2.87
C SER A 146 6.13 -13.57 -1.69
N ASP A 147 5.55 -13.07 -0.60
CA ASP A 147 6.24 -12.80 0.65
C ASP A 147 5.60 -13.64 1.77
N ILE A 148 6.42 -14.37 2.53
CA ILE A 148 6.03 -14.92 3.83
C ILE A 148 6.60 -14.00 4.90
N ALA A 149 5.74 -13.40 5.70
CA ALA A 149 6.07 -12.42 6.72
C ALA A 149 5.84 -12.99 8.13
N VAL A 150 6.80 -12.78 9.02
CA VAL A 150 6.64 -13.04 10.46
C VAL A 150 7.20 -11.86 11.23
N GLY A 151 6.45 -11.34 12.19
CA GLY A 151 6.85 -10.19 12.96
C GLY A 151 6.30 -10.18 14.37
N ALA A 152 6.82 -9.24 15.13
CA ALA A 152 6.40 -8.99 16.50
C ALA A 152 6.38 -7.48 16.79
N ALA A 153 5.55 -7.10 17.75
CA ALA A 153 5.50 -5.76 18.30
C ALA A 153 5.73 -5.77 19.82
N MET A 154 6.07 -4.63 20.38
CA MET A 154 6.17 -4.44 21.83
C MET A 154 5.75 -3.04 22.23
N ASP A 155 5.11 -2.93 23.38
CA ASP A 155 4.89 -1.67 24.09
C ASP A 155 6.15 -1.30 24.89
N VAL A 156 6.70 -0.10 24.68
CA VAL A 156 7.88 0.36 25.42
C VAL A 156 7.51 1.32 26.55
N GLN A 157 6.53 2.19 26.32
CA GLN A 157 6.06 3.13 27.32
C GLN A 157 4.57 3.34 27.18
N ARG A 158 3.84 3.28 28.31
CA ARG A 158 2.43 3.66 28.39
C ARG A 158 2.20 4.48 29.65
N SER A 159 1.81 5.74 29.48
CA SER A 159 1.47 6.65 30.58
C SER A 159 0.16 7.38 30.24
N GLY A 160 -0.93 6.93 30.85
CA GLY A 160 -2.26 7.42 30.52
C GLY A 160 -2.61 7.23 29.03
N PRO A 161 -3.01 8.29 28.32
CA PRO A 161 -3.38 8.21 26.90
C PRO A 161 -2.16 8.09 25.97
N VAL A 162 -0.95 8.32 26.48
CA VAL A 162 0.28 8.31 25.69
C VAL A 162 0.88 6.91 25.67
N GLY A 163 1.18 6.42 24.47
CA GLY A 163 1.79 5.09 24.27
C GLY A 163 2.77 5.06 23.12
N ILE A 164 3.88 4.34 23.28
CA ILE A 164 4.86 4.10 22.22
C ILE A 164 5.00 2.59 22.00
N ARG A 165 4.81 2.18 20.75
CA ARG A 165 4.98 0.81 20.28
C ARG A 165 6.04 0.76 19.19
N PHE A 166 6.82 -0.31 19.21
CA PHE A 166 7.72 -0.66 18.13
C PHE A 166 7.35 -2.03 17.59
N GLY A 167 7.64 -2.26 16.32
CA GLY A 167 7.53 -3.59 15.75
C GLY A 167 8.52 -3.81 14.63
N ALA A 168 8.77 -5.08 14.36
CA ALA A 168 9.62 -5.53 13.27
C ALA A 168 9.00 -6.75 12.59
N VAL A 169 9.18 -6.85 11.29
CA VAL A 169 8.75 -7.98 10.46
C VAL A 169 9.93 -8.44 9.62
N VAL A 170 10.16 -9.74 9.59
CA VAL A 170 11.06 -10.39 8.63
C VAL A 170 10.21 -11.02 7.53
N ARG A 171 10.59 -10.80 6.28
CA ARG A 171 9.93 -11.35 5.09
C ARG A 171 10.89 -12.24 4.33
N SER A 172 10.44 -13.44 3.95
CA SER A 172 11.04 -14.24 2.89
C SER A 172 10.34 -13.90 1.58
N ILE A 173 11.09 -13.57 0.54
CA ILE A 173 10.58 -13.03 -0.72
C ILE A 173 10.98 -13.98 -1.85
N THR A 174 10.01 -14.29 -2.71
CA THR A 174 10.24 -14.95 -4.00
C THR A 174 9.62 -14.09 -5.10
N VAL A 175 10.33 -13.92 -6.20
CA VAL A 175 9.85 -13.19 -7.38
C VAL A 175 10.07 -14.05 -8.60
N GLN A 176 9.07 -14.13 -9.46
CA GLN A 176 9.16 -14.65 -10.82
C GLN A 176 8.78 -13.53 -11.78
N ARG A 177 9.58 -13.30 -12.81
CA ARG A 177 9.35 -12.24 -13.78
C ARG A 177 9.65 -12.75 -15.18
N ALA A 178 8.74 -12.54 -16.11
CA ALA A 178 8.99 -12.61 -17.53
C ALA A 178 9.01 -11.19 -18.08
N GLU A 179 10.04 -10.83 -18.84
CA GLU A 179 10.17 -9.51 -19.46
C GLU A 179 10.45 -9.64 -20.95
N VAL A 180 9.90 -8.72 -21.74
CA VAL A 180 10.13 -8.60 -23.17
C VAL A 180 10.64 -7.19 -23.41
N GLN A 181 11.69 -7.07 -24.21
CA GLN A 181 12.20 -5.80 -24.71
C GLN A 181 12.60 -6.00 -26.16
N ASP A 182 12.03 -5.22 -27.06
CA ASP A 182 12.30 -5.29 -28.50
C ASP A 182 12.33 -3.89 -29.12
N ASP A 183 13.02 -3.77 -30.25
CA ASP A 183 13.10 -2.55 -31.04
C ASP A 183 11.84 -2.41 -31.93
N LYS A 184 11.51 -1.18 -32.35
CA LYS A 184 10.46 -0.92 -33.35
C LYS A 184 11.06 -0.61 -34.73
N PRO A 185 10.62 -1.26 -35.82
CA PRO A 185 9.81 -2.49 -35.84
C PRO A 185 10.64 -3.69 -35.34
N PRO A 186 10.01 -4.70 -34.74
CA PRO A 186 10.71 -5.87 -34.20
C PRO A 186 11.42 -6.63 -35.32
N SER A 187 12.65 -7.08 -35.04
CA SER A 187 13.50 -7.77 -36.02
C SER A 187 13.22 -9.28 -36.12
N GLY A 188 12.26 -9.80 -35.33
CA GLY A 188 11.83 -11.19 -35.30
C GLY A 188 10.79 -11.44 -34.20
N ASP A 189 10.53 -12.70 -33.85
CA ASP A 189 9.60 -13.04 -32.76
C ASP A 189 10.17 -12.55 -31.41
N PRO A 190 9.39 -11.80 -30.61
CA PRO A 190 9.85 -11.27 -29.34
C PRO A 190 10.14 -12.42 -28.37
N LYS A 191 11.34 -12.42 -27.77
CA LYS A 191 11.76 -13.43 -26.80
C LYS A 191 11.60 -12.93 -25.38
N ALA A 192 10.74 -13.59 -24.62
CA ALA A 192 10.63 -13.34 -23.19
C ALA A 192 11.88 -13.84 -22.46
N LYS A 193 12.48 -12.97 -21.64
CA LYS A 193 13.52 -13.32 -20.69
C LYS A 193 12.88 -13.62 -19.34
N GLU A 194 12.87 -14.89 -18.98
CA GLU A 194 12.42 -15.32 -17.65
C GLU A 194 13.53 -15.13 -16.62
N ARG A 195 13.14 -14.61 -15.45
CA ARG A 195 14.02 -14.39 -14.31
C ARG A 195 13.33 -14.78 -13.03
N GLN A 196 14.11 -15.29 -12.09
CA GLN A 196 13.66 -15.61 -10.75
C GLN A 196 14.54 -14.92 -9.72
N ALA A 197 13.95 -14.49 -8.63
CA ALA A 197 14.68 -13.99 -7.47
C ALA A 197 14.17 -14.61 -6.17
N SER A 198 15.08 -14.76 -5.22
CA SER A 198 14.72 -15.08 -3.84
C SER A 198 15.55 -14.25 -2.87
N GLY A 199 15.00 -14.00 -1.70
CA GLY A 199 15.62 -13.07 -0.76
C GLY A 199 14.88 -12.94 0.55
N TYR A 200 15.41 -12.04 1.38
CA TYR A 200 14.78 -11.67 2.64
C TYR A 200 14.79 -10.16 2.80
N ALA A 201 13.86 -9.64 3.58
CA ALA A 201 13.81 -8.24 3.98
C ALA A 201 13.37 -8.09 5.44
N VAL A 202 13.86 -7.05 6.10
CA VAL A 202 13.43 -6.63 7.42
C VAL A 202 12.74 -5.28 7.30
N ASP A 203 11.53 -5.21 7.84
CA ASP A 203 10.74 -3.99 7.96
C ASP A 203 10.64 -3.63 9.44
N ALA A 204 10.61 -2.34 9.76
CA ALA A 204 10.39 -1.84 11.11
C ALA A 204 9.29 -0.78 11.12
N GLY A 205 8.62 -0.66 12.27
CA GLY A 205 7.58 0.32 12.49
C GLY A 205 7.62 0.90 13.89
N VAL A 206 7.09 2.12 14.02
CA VAL A 206 6.78 2.77 15.28
C VAL A 206 5.36 3.29 15.23
N LEU A 207 4.68 3.23 16.37
CA LEU A 207 3.35 3.82 16.56
C LEU A 207 3.35 4.59 17.88
N ILE A 208 2.99 5.86 17.81
CA ILE A 208 2.92 6.78 18.95
C ILE A 208 1.47 7.23 19.09
N ARG A 209 0.78 6.73 20.10
CA ARG A 209 -0.48 7.32 20.54
C ARG A 209 -0.11 8.57 21.34
N ALA A 210 -0.22 9.74 20.72
CA ALA A 210 0.16 11.01 21.32
C ALA A 210 -0.93 11.54 22.26
N THR A 211 -2.20 11.25 21.97
CA THR A 211 -3.36 11.52 22.83
C THR A 211 -4.43 10.45 22.59
N ASP A 212 -5.55 10.50 23.30
CA ASP A 212 -6.72 9.62 23.01
C ASP A 212 -7.29 9.83 21.61
N MET A 213 -7.00 10.98 20.98
CA MET A 213 -7.52 11.35 19.66
C MET A 213 -6.48 11.29 18.56
N VAL A 214 -5.18 11.21 18.86
CA VAL A 214 -4.11 11.41 17.87
C VAL A 214 -3.10 10.28 17.96
N THR A 215 -2.93 9.57 16.84
CA THR A 215 -1.92 8.54 16.65
C THR A 215 -1.01 8.95 15.50
N VAL A 216 0.30 8.80 15.69
CA VAL A 216 1.32 8.99 14.66
C VAL A 216 1.99 7.65 14.42
N GLY A 217 2.21 7.29 13.16
CA GLY A 217 2.90 6.07 12.78
C GLY A 217 4.01 6.37 11.79
N ALA A 218 5.08 5.59 11.84
CA ALA A 218 6.10 5.60 10.80
C ALA A 218 6.63 4.19 10.56
N THR A 219 7.00 3.91 9.31
CA THR A 219 7.58 2.62 8.91
C THR A 219 8.78 2.82 8.02
N ALA A 220 9.69 1.86 8.09
CA ALA A 220 10.81 1.72 7.19
C ALA A 220 10.82 0.28 6.65
N ARG A 221 10.65 0.12 5.35
CA ARG A 221 10.60 -1.19 4.67
C ARG A 221 11.89 -1.46 3.94
N ASN A 222 12.28 -2.73 3.87
CA ASN A 222 13.53 -3.18 3.26
C ASN A 222 14.79 -2.58 3.94
N LEU A 223 14.75 -2.32 5.26
CA LEU A 223 15.88 -1.76 6.02
C LEU A 223 17.14 -2.60 5.88
N LEU A 224 16.96 -3.91 5.98
CA LEU A 224 17.99 -4.92 5.76
C LEU A 224 17.38 -5.93 4.80
N GLY A 225 17.84 -5.97 3.56
CA GLY A 225 17.30 -6.89 2.59
C GLY A 225 18.31 -7.24 1.51
N SER A 226 18.25 -8.50 1.09
CA SER A 226 18.99 -8.99 -0.06
C SER A 226 18.01 -9.75 -0.93
N LEU A 227 17.94 -9.38 -2.21
CA LEU A 227 17.15 -10.06 -3.23
C LEU A 227 18.11 -10.49 -4.33
N THR A 228 18.32 -11.81 -4.44
CA THR A 228 19.29 -12.36 -5.40
C THR A 228 18.56 -12.85 -6.64
N TRP A 229 18.92 -12.29 -7.78
CA TRP A 229 18.34 -12.64 -9.08
C TRP A 229 19.19 -13.68 -9.81
N GLN A 230 18.56 -14.76 -10.25
CA GLN A 230 19.16 -15.70 -11.20
C GLN A 230 19.29 -15.00 -12.57
N GLY A 231 20.51 -14.92 -13.11
CA GLY A 231 20.77 -14.22 -14.38
C GLY A 231 20.87 -12.69 -14.27
N GLY A 232 21.00 -12.15 -13.04
CA GLY A 232 21.18 -10.72 -12.77
C GLY A 232 19.86 -9.97 -12.57
N ALA A 233 19.91 -8.88 -11.79
CA ALA A 233 18.73 -8.06 -11.53
C ALA A 233 18.23 -7.38 -12.82
N PRO A 234 16.90 -7.25 -13.02
CA PRO A 234 16.37 -6.40 -14.07
C PRO A 234 16.78 -4.94 -13.86
N ALA A 235 16.83 -4.17 -14.96
CA ALA A 235 17.04 -2.74 -14.89
C ALA A 235 15.94 -2.07 -14.03
N GLY A 236 16.32 -1.11 -13.19
CA GLY A 236 15.38 -0.37 -12.33
C GLY A 236 14.95 -1.07 -11.04
N GLN A 237 15.34 -2.33 -10.79
CA GLN A 237 15.07 -3.02 -9.52
C GLN A 237 16.18 -2.83 -8.48
N ALA A 238 16.34 -1.60 -7.98
CA ALA A 238 17.10 -1.37 -6.76
C ALA A 238 16.14 -1.41 -5.56
N ALA A 239 16.33 -2.36 -4.64
CA ALA A 239 15.58 -2.41 -3.40
C ALA A 239 16.07 -1.29 -2.46
N GLY A 240 15.53 -0.08 -2.66
CA GLY A 240 15.70 1.03 -1.74
C GLY A 240 14.91 0.82 -0.46
N VAL A 241 15.37 1.46 0.61
CA VAL A 241 14.57 1.57 1.84
C VAL A 241 13.39 2.50 1.56
N GLU A 242 12.18 2.03 1.80
CA GLU A 242 10.95 2.84 1.67
C GLU A 242 10.54 3.34 3.05
N PHE A 243 10.37 4.65 3.20
CA PHE A 243 9.86 5.25 4.44
C PHE A 243 8.43 5.71 4.26
N ARG A 244 7.60 5.53 5.29
CA ARG A 244 6.28 6.14 5.38
C ARG A 244 6.08 6.79 6.74
N ALA A 245 5.34 7.89 6.76
CA ALA A 245 4.91 8.55 7.97
C ALA A 245 3.44 8.93 7.84
N GLY A 246 2.64 8.65 8.86
CA GLY A 246 1.21 8.93 8.87
C GLY A 246 0.70 9.44 10.21
N VAL A 247 -0.42 10.12 10.16
CA VAL A 247 -1.17 10.59 11.32
C VAL A 247 -2.62 10.17 11.18
N ALA A 248 -3.21 9.75 12.29
CA ALA A 248 -4.62 9.43 12.43
C ALA A 248 -5.21 10.29 13.56
N VAL A 249 -6.35 10.90 13.29
CA VAL A 249 -7.11 11.72 14.24
C VAL A 249 -8.50 11.14 14.40
N GLU A 250 -8.90 10.83 15.64
CA GLU A 250 -10.19 10.26 16.01
C GLU A 250 -10.96 11.25 16.90
N PRO A 251 -11.71 12.21 16.31
CA PRO A 251 -12.49 13.15 17.10
C PRO A 251 -13.64 12.42 17.83
N PRO A 252 -13.83 12.61 19.15
CA PRO A 252 -14.81 11.85 19.94
C PRO A 252 -16.26 12.01 19.44
N PHE A 253 -16.58 13.16 18.86
CA PHE A 253 -17.91 13.50 18.32
C PHE A 253 -18.14 12.98 16.90
N LEU A 254 -17.07 12.63 16.18
CA LEU A 254 -17.17 12.23 14.78
C LEU A 254 -17.46 10.73 14.64
N GLY A 255 -17.16 9.89 15.64
CA GLY A 255 -17.35 8.44 15.52
C GLY A 255 -16.63 7.87 14.29
N GLY A 256 -15.37 8.28 14.10
CA GLY A 256 -14.62 8.03 12.87
C GLY A 256 -13.17 8.51 12.97
N VAL A 257 -12.40 8.27 11.92
CA VAL A 257 -10.99 8.63 11.84
C VAL A 257 -10.71 9.45 10.58
N LEU A 258 -9.87 10.47 10.72
CA LEU A 258 -9.24 11.21 9.65
C LEU A 258 -7.77 10.79 9.59
N ALA A 259 -7.26 10.49 8.40
CA ALA A 259 -5.90 10.01 8.22
C ALA A 259 -5.19 10.75 7.09
N ALA A 260 -3.88 10.97 7.28
CA ALA A 260 -2.99 11.47 6.25
C ALA A 260 -1.66 10.72 6.33
N GLU A 261 -1.03 10.47 5.19
CA GLU A 261 0.22 9.74 5.08
C GLU A 261 1.09 10.27 3.94
N ILE A 262 2.40 10.20 4.13
CA ILE A 262 3.40 10.51 3.11
C ILE A 262 4.41 9.37 2.99
N ALA A 263 4.80 9.05 1.76
CA ALA A 263 5.83 8.06 1.44
C ALA A 263 7.10 8.73 0.89
N SER A 264 8.25 8.06 1.03
CA SER A 264 9.55 8.55 0.53
C SER A 264 9.61 8.76 -0.98
N GLY A 265 8.66 8.18 -1.73
CA GLY A 265 8.48 8.43 -3.16
C GLY A 265 7.64 9.66 -3.50
N GLY A 266 7.34 10.54 -2.54
CA GLY A 266 6.56 11.76 -2.77
C GLY A 266 5.04 11.56 -2.84
N GLU A 267 4.57 10.32 -2.73
CA GLU A 267 3.12 10.05 -2.67
C GLU A 267 2.52 10.54 -1.36
N ILE A 268 1.39 11.24 -1.49
CA ILE A 268 0.60 11.74 -0.37
C ILE A 268 -0.78 11.10 -0.41
N ARG A 269 -1.24 10.62 0.75
CA ARG A 269 -2.51 9.91 0.90
C ARG A 269 -3.36 10.55 1.98
N TYR A 270 -4.67 10.58 1.75
CA TYR A 270 -5.66 11.05 2.71
C TYR A 270 -6.81 10.04 2.79
N GLY A 271 -7.37 9.87 3.99
CA GLY A 271 -8.48 8.95 4.21
C GLY A 271 -9.41 9.43 5.30
N VAL A 272 -10.69 9.12 5.15
CA VAL A 272 -11.73 9.37 6.14
C VAL A 272 -12.54 8.11 6.32
N GLU A 273 -12.73 7.67 7.57
CA GLU A 273 -13.66 6.62 7.95
C GLU A 273 -14.71 7.21 8.87
N LYS A 274 -15.99 6.97 8.57
CA LYS A 274 -17.12 7.30 9.43
C LYS A 274 -17.84 6.02 9.80
N ARG A 275 -18.01 5.79 11.09
CA ARG A 275 -18.70 4.62 11.63
C ARG A 275 -20.12 4.98 12.07
N PHE A 276 -21.04 4.07 11.83
CA PHE A 276 -22.46 4.17 12.14
C PHE A 276 -22.90 2.91 12.90
N LEU A 277 -24.12 2.93 13.45
CA LEU A 277 -24.79 1.76 14.02
C LEU A 277 -23.90 0.97 15.01
N PHE A 278 -23.39 1.63 16.05
CA PHE A 278 -22.50 1.01 17.04
C PHE A 278 -21.22 0.39 16.44
N ASN A 279 -20.65 1.04 15.42
CA ASN A 279 -19.50 0.56 14.63
C ASN A 279 -19.79 -0.67 13.74
N GLY A 280 -21.05 -1.07 13.59
CA GLY A 280 -21.44 -2.18 12.71
C GLY A 280 -21.45 -1.82 11.22
N TRP A 281 -21.40 -0.54 10.87
CA TRP A 281 -21.28 -0.09 9.49
C TRP A 281 -20.28 1.06 9.39
N ALA A 282 -19.38 1.01 8.41
CA ALA A 282 -18.41 2.06 8.14
C ALA A 282 -18.51 2.51 6.68
N LEU A 283 -18.43 3.82 6.45
CA LEU A 283 -18.21 4.42 5.14
C LEU A 283 -16.83 5.07 5.10
N ARG A 284 -16.18 4.94 3.95
CA ARG A 284 -14.82 5.43 3.74
C ARG A 284 -14.68 6.13 2.41
N THR A 285 -13.82 7.14 2.40
CA THR A 285 -13.31 7.73 1.18
C THR A 285 -11.88 8.18 1.39
N GLY A 286 -11.09 8.18 0.32
CA GLY A 286 -9.72 8.64 0.38
C GLY A 286 -9.24 9.16 -0.96
N GLN A 287 -8.05 9.75 -0.93
CA GLN A 287 -7.36 10.23 -2.12
C GLN A 287 -5.89 9.86 -2.06
N ILE A 288 -5.36 9.48 -3.22
CA ILE A 288 -3.93 9.20 -3.44
C ILE A 288 -3.43 10.22 -4.45
N HIS A 289 -2.42 11.00 -4.07
CA HIS A 289 -1.75 11.97 -4.93
C HIS A 289 -0.33 11.50 -5.22
N ARG A 290 -0.05 11.20 -6.48
CA ARG A 290 1.27 10.76 -6.96
C ARG A 290 1.50 11.27 -8.37
N ASP A 291 2.69 11.80 -8.66
CA ASP A 291 3.10 12.20 -10.02
C ASP A 291 2.09 13.12 -10.73
N GLY A 292 1.48 14.06 -9.99
CA GLY A 292 0.47 14.99 -10.51
C GLY A 292 -0.90 14.36 -10.83
N LYS A 293 -1.09 13.06 -10.54
CA LYS A 293 -2.38 12.36 -10.67
C LYS A 293 -3.03 12.20 -9.30
N THR A 294 -4.36 12.25 -9.30
CA THR A 294 -5.20 11.99 -8.13
C THR A 294 -6.07 10.76 -8.38
N LEU A 295 -5.99 9.77 -7.52
CA LEU A 295 -6.93 8.65 -7.47
C LEU A 295 -7.87 8.86 -6.28
N THR A 296 -9.16 8.66 -6.50
CA THR A 296 -10.18 8.72 -5.45
C THR A 296 -10.63 7.31 -5.09
N THR A 297 -10.81 7.07 -3.80
CA THR A 297 -11.31 5.79 -3.29
C THR A 297 -12.61 5.96 -2.52
N LEU A 298 -13.42 4.91 -2.57
CA LEU A 298 -14.66 4.77 -1.82
C LEU A 298 -14.67 3.38 -1.19
N GLY A 299 -15.18 3.25 0.02
CA GLY A 299 -15.32 1.94 0.65
C GLY A 299 -16.45 1.88 1.65
N THR A 300 -16.95 0.67 1.86
CA THR A 300 -17.94 0.36 2.89
C THR A 300 -17.52 -0.90 3.64
N GLY A 301 -17.80 -0.94 4.93
CA GLY A 301 -17.51 -2.07 5.80
C GLY A 301 -18.70 -2.42 6.67
N PHE A 302 -19.00 -3.70 6.81
CA PHE A 302 -20.04 -4.20 7.70
C PHE A 302 -19.42 -5.15 8.73
N ALA A 303 -19.69 -4.89 10.01
CA ALA A 303 -19.20 -5.69 11.12
C ALA A 303 -20.38 -6.26 11.93
N LEU A 304 -20.36 -7.57 12.17
CA LEU A 304 -21.32 -8.27 13.01
C LEU A 304 -20.55 -9.12 14.03
N GLY A 305 -20.45 -8.61 15.26
CA GLY A 305 -19.62 -9.23 16.29
C GLY A 305 -18.14 -9.25 15.87
N PRO A 306 -17.45 -10.41 15.91
CA PRO A 306 -16.05 -10.50 15.52
C PRO A 306 -15.82 -10.51 14.01
N VAL A 307 -16.86 -10.71 13.20
CA VAL A 307 -16.74 -10.82 11.74
C VAL A 307 -16.92 -9.45 11.11
N ALA A 308 -16.02 -9.07 10.19
CA ALA A 308 -16.22 -7.91 9.33
C ALA A 308 -15.95 -8.23 7.86
N ILE A 309 -16.68 -7.58 6.98
CA ILE A 309 -16.52 -7.63 5.52
C ILE A 309 -16.39 -6.21 5.02
N ASP A 310 -15.34 -5.94 4.26
CA ASP A 310 -15.07 -4.64 3.68
C ASP A 310 -14.97 -4.76 2.15
N VAL A 311 -15.53 -3.78 1.44
CA VAL A 311 -15.43 -3.62 -0.01
C VAL A 311 -14.98 -2.19 -0.29
N ALA A 312 -14.05 -2.03 -1.21
CA ALA A 312 -13.62 -0.72 -1.67
C ALA A 312 -13.41 -0.69 -3.18
N GLY A 313 -13.54 0.50 -3.74
CA GLY A 313 -13.21 0.79 -5.12
C GLY A 313 -12.27 1.99 -5.21
N ILE A 314 -11.40 1.97 -6.22
CA ILE A 314 -10.51 3.09 -6.59
C ILE A 314 -10.77 3.49 -8.03
N THR A 315 -10.75 4.79 -8.28
CA THR A 315 -11.03 5.36 -9.60
C THR A 315 -10.27 6.66 -9.82
N SER A 316 -9.95 6.97 -11.08
CA SER A 316 -9.37 8.26 -11.48
C SER A 316 -10.40 9.22 -12.06
N ASP A 317 -11.50 8.70 -12.63
CA ASP A 317 -12.46 9.46 -13.44
C ASP A 317 -13.93 9.10 -13.17
N PHE A 318 -14.19 8.20 -12.23
CA PHE A 318 -15.51 7.64 -11.89
C PHE A 318 -16.20 6.88 -13.04
N LYS A 319 -15.47 6.51 -14.10
CA LYS A 319 -16.01 5.69 -15.20
C LYS A 319 -15.72 4.20 -15.04
N GLY A 320 -14.58 3.87 -14.42
CA GLY A 320 -14.20 2.51 -14.06
C GLY A 320 -13.71 2.44 -12.61
N PHE A 321 -13.86 1.27 -11.99
CA PHE A 321 -13.39 1.01 -10.63
C PHE A 321 -12.52 -0.24 -10.61
N ASP A 322 -11.33 -0.12 -10.04
CA ASP A 322 -10.66 -1.29 -9.50
C ASP A 322 -11.21 -1.57 -8.11
N VAL A 323 -11.19 -2.84 -7.68
CA VAL A 323 -11.97 -3.29 -6.52
C VAL A 323 -11.08 -4.04 -5.54
N ALA A 324 -11.36 -3.85 -4.26
CA ALA A 324 -10.85 -4.68 -3.18
C ALA A 324 -11.99 -5.28 -2.36
N LEU A 325 -11.78 -6.52 -1.95
CA LEU A 325 -12.63 -7.26 -1.01
C LEU A 325 -11.75 -7.73 0.15
N GLU A 326 -12.28 -7.62 1.37
CA GLU A 326 -11.62 -8.07 2.58
C GLU A 326 -12.65 -8.73 3.51
N ALA A 327 -12.24 -9.82 4.13
CA ALA A 327 -12.96 -10.46 5.21
C ALA A 327 -12.02 -10.61 6.41
N SER A 328 -12.54 -10.34 7.61
CA SER A 328 -11.73 -10.35 8.82
C SER A 328 -12.48 -10.91 10.04
N LEU A 329 -11.70 -11.50 10.94
CA LEU A 329 -12.10 -11.92 12.27
C LEU A 329 -11.29 -11.10 13.27
N ARG A 330 -11.95 -10.40 14.19
CA ARG A 330 -11.36 -9.40 15.08
C ARG A 330 -11.87 -9.64 16.52
N PHE A 331 -10.97 -10.00 17.44
CA PHE A 331 -11.24 -10.26 18.86
C PHE A 331 -10.43 -9.34 19.77
#